data_AF-A0A258B5N3-F1
#
_entry.id   AF-A0A258B5N3-F1
#
_cell.length_a   1.000
_cell.length_b   1.000
_cell.length_c   1.000
_cell.angle_alpha   90.00
_cell.angle_beta   90.00
_cell.angle_gamma   90.00
#
_symmetry.space_group_name_H-M   'P 1'
#
loop_
_entity.id
_entity.type
_entity.pdbx_description
1 polymer ?
#
loop_
_entity_poly.entity_id
_entity_poly.type
_entity_poly.pdbx_seq_one_letter_code
_entity_poly.pdbx_strand_id
1 'polypeptide(L)'
;MNFRARYFTVLLISSLVLGACSTTPTQEVKTPEAIVNQSENLASEAQISQNLKQLINQIAQKQGIPSTVLESSFADVKTITSIRKLVLPPSGTFKKNWVAYRKRFIEPIRLKAGKVFWEQNQAFLDKIEQESGVPAEVIVSIIGIETIYGRQTGNFRVKDVLS
;
A
#
# COMPACT_ATOMS: atom_id res chain seq x y z
N MET A 1 25.57 -28.77 41.08
CA MET A 1 25.48 -28.79 42.55
C MET A 1 24.76 -27.53 42.97
N ASN A 2 23.47 -27.56 43.33
CA ASN A 2 22.80 -28.22 44.46
C ASN A 2 22.91 -27.42 45.76
N PHE A 3 21.78 -26.84 46.20
CA PHE A 3 21.22 -26.73 47.57
C PHE A 3 19.86 -26.00 47.32
N ARG A 4 18.63 -26.50 47.57
CA ARG A 4 18.02 -27.13 48.80
C ARG A 4 18.34 -26.28 50.04
N ALA A 5 17.55 -26.04 51.08
CA ALA A 5 16.22 -26.38 51.58
C ALA A 5 15.93 -25.39 52.76
N ARG A 6 14.74 -25.18 53.38
CA ARG A 6 13.40 -25.81 53.33
C ARG A 6 12.35 -24.81 53.92
N TYR A 7 11.09 -25.25 54.03
CA TYR A 7 9.92 -24.62 54.66
C TYR A 7 10.09 -24.04 56.08
N PHE A 8 9.22 -23.07 56.42
CA PHE A 8 8.59 -22.99 57.75
C PHE A 8 7.08 -22.73 57.59
N THR A 9 6.27 -23.47 58.34
CA THR A 9 4.80 -23.44 58.28
C THR A 9 4.26 -22.93 59.61
N VAL A 10 3.45 -21.87 59.61
CA VAL A 10 2.54 -21.57 60.73
C VAL A 10 1.19 -21.15 60.19
N LEU A 11 0.15 -21.81 60.70
CA LEU A 11 -1.26 -21.60 60.42
C LEU A 11 -1.82 -20.53 61.38
N LEU A 12 -2.63 -19.60 60.88
CA LEU A 12 -3.57 -18.88 61.76
C LEU A 12 -4.83 -18.51 60.98
N ILE A 13 -5.97 -18.90 61.55
CA ILE A 13 -7.30 -18.81 60.95
C ILE A 13 -7.97 -17.52 61.40
N SER A 14 -8.61 -16.79 60.49
CA SER A 14 -9.70 -15.89 60.84
C SER A 14 -10.70 -15.79 59.70
N SER A 15 -11.95 -16.14 59.99
CA SER A 15 -13.09 -16.06 59.09
C SER A 15 -13.91 -14.81 59.39
N LEU A 16 -14.19 -13.97 58.39
CA LEU A 16 -15.25 -12.96 58.48
C LEU A 16 -16.06 -12.92 57.18
N VAL A 17 -17.35 -12.62 57.31
CA VAL A 17 -18.38 -12.81 56.28
C VAL A 17 -18.77 -11.46 55.67
N LEU A 18 -19.14 -11.46 54.38
CA LEU A 18 -20.26 -10.74 53.74
C LEU A 18 -19.91 -10.33 52.30
N GLY A 19 -20.89 -10.49 51.41
CA GLY A 19 -20.69 -10.33 49.97
C GLY A 19 -20.82 -8.89 49.48
N ALA A 20 -20.21 -8.63 48.32
CA ALA A 20 -20.55 -7.53 47.45
C ALA A 20 -20.71 -8.09 46.03
N CYS A 21 -21.79 -7.72 45.35
CA CYS A 21 -22.04 -8.14 43.98
C CYS A 21 -20.93 -7.60 43.06
N SER A 22 -20.17 -8.48 42.42
CA SER A 22 -19.28 -8.09 41.33
C SER A 22 -20.15 -7.70 40.12
N THR A 23 -20.40 -6.40 39.95
CA THR A 23 -20.94 -5.86 38.71
C THR A 23 -19.88 -6.02 37.62
N THR A 24 -20.00 -7.08 36.82
CA THR A 24 -19.20 -7.24 35.60
C THR A 24 -19.40 -5.99 34.74
N PRO A 25 -18.35 -5.30 34.30
CA PRO A 25 -18.51 -4.22 33.34
C PRO A 25 -19.06 -4.82 32.05
N THR A 26 -20.29 -4.45 31.69
CA THR A 26 -20.84 -4.75 30.37
C THR A 26 -19.91 -4.11 29.35
N GLN A 27 -19.12 -4.92 28.64
CA GLN A 27 -18.48 -4.44 27.44
C GLN A 27 -19.60 -4.10 26.46
N GLU A 28 -19.66 -2.84 26.03
CA GLU A 28 -20.41 -2.47 24.84
C GLU A 28 -19.84 -3.29 23.68
N VAL A 29 -20.56 -4.34 23.30
CA VAL A 29 -20.38 -4.96 22.00
C VAL A 29 -20.76 -3.89 20.99
N LYS A 30 -19.77 -3.21 20.42
CA LYS A 30 -19.98 -2.37 19.24
C LYS A 30 -20.57 -3.25 18.16
N THR A 31 -21.88 -3.11 17.96
CA THR A 31 -22.62 -3.74 16.87
C THR A 31 -21.88 -3.45 15.57
N PRO A 32 -21.54 -4.48 14.76
CA PRO A 32 -20.97 -4.23 13.44
C PRO A 32 -21.94 -3.38 12.61
N GLU A 33 -21.46 -2.27 12.05
CA GLU A 33 -22.19 -1.44 11.07
C GLU A 33 -22.32 -2.17 9.72
N ALA A 34 -22.97 -3.33 9.73
CA ALA A 34 -22.92 -4.32 8.66
C ALA A 34 -23.98 -4.12 7.57
N ILE A 35 -25.01 -3.32 7.80
CA ILE A 35 -26.19 -3.26 6.91
C ILE A 35 -26.14 -2.06 5.95
N VAL A 36 -25.59 -0.91 6.36
CA VAL A 36 -25.54 0.31 5.51
C VAL A 36 -24.47 0.20 4.41
N ASN A 37 -23.30 -0.32 4.73
CA ASN A 37 -22.16 -0.36 3.79
C ASN A 37 -22.29 -1.45 2.69
N GLN A 38 -23.10 -2.50 2.88
CA GLN A 38 -23.15 -3.63 1.94
C GLN A 38 -23.92 -3.30 0.66
N SER A 39 -25.06 -2.61 0.78
CA SER A 39 -25.86 -2.17 -0.38
C SER A 39 -25.14 -1.12 -1.21
N GLU A 40 -24.51 -0.13 -0.56
CA GLU A 40 -23.70 0.90 -1.24
C GLU A 40 -22.49 0.30 -1.98
N ASN A 41 -21.80 -0.67 -1.38
CA ASN A 41 -20.65 -1.31 -2.03
C ASN A 41 -21.07 -2.19 -3.23
N LEU A 42 -22.16 -2.95 -3.12
CA LEU A 42 -22.70 -3.74 -4.24
C LEU A 42 -23.18 -2.86 -5.40
N ALA A 43 -23.87 -1.74 -5.10
CA ALA A 43 -24.25 -0.75 -6.10
C ALA A 43 -23.02 -0.09 -6.76
N SER A 44 -21.98 0.21 -5.98
CA SER A 44 -20.70 0.72 -6.50
C SER A 44 -20.00 -0.28 -7.43
N GLU A 45 -19.98 -1.56 -7.09
CA GLU A 45 -19.37 -2.62 -7.91
C GLU A 45 -20.14 -2.87 -9.22
N ALA A 46 -21.47 -2.89 -9.16
CA ALA A 46 -22.31 -3.00 -10.36
C ALA A 46 -22.08 -1.81 -11.32
N GLN A 47 -22.04 -0.58 -10.79
CA GLN A 47 -21.78 0.63 -11.58
C GLN A 47 -20.37 0.61 -12.20
N ILE A 48 -19.35 0.14 -11.47
CA ILE A 48 -17.98 0.00 -12.01
C ILE A 48 -17.94 -1.03 -13.13
N SER A 49 -18.60 -2.19 -12.97
CA SER A 49 -18.70 -3.19 -14.04
C SER A 49 -19.37 -2.63 -15.30
N GLN A 50 -20.42 -1.82 -15.14
CA GLN A 50 -21.09 -1.14 -16.24
C GLN A 50 -20.19 -0.10 -16.93
N ASN A 51 -19.52 0.77 -16.15
CA ASN A 51 -18.60 1.78 -16.66
C ASN A 51 -17.43 1.12 -17.44
N LEU A 52 -16.87 0.04 -16.90
CA LEU A 52 -15.79 -0.72 -17.54
C LEU A 52 -16.24 -1.34 -18.87
N LYS A 53 -17.44 -1.92 -18.94
CA LYS A 53 -18.01 -2.43 -20.21
C LYS A 53 -18.22 -1.32 -21.24
N GLN A 54 -18.69 -0.14 -20.81
CA GLN A 54 -18.82 1.03 -21.68
C GLN A 54 -17.46 1.49 -22.22
N LEU A 55 -16.45 1.58 -21.35
CA LEU A 55 -15.08 1.94 -21.73
C LEU A 55 -14.46 0.93 -22.70
N ILE A 56 -14.62 -0.38 -22.44
CA ILE A 56 -14.18 -1.45 -23.33
C ILE A 56 -14.80 -1.31 -24.72
N ASN A 57 -16.11 -1.08 -24.82
CA ASN A 57 -16.79 -0.89 -26.09
C ASN A 57 -16.32 0.38 -26.83
N GLN A 58 -16.08 1.48 -26.11
CA GLN A 58 -15.53 2.70 -26.69
C GLN A 58 -14.11 2.50 -27.25
N ILE A 59 -13.24 1.81 -26.50
CA ILE A 59 -11.87 1.51 -26.94
C ILE A 59 -11.88 0.54 -28.12
N ALA A 60 -12.72 -0.50 -28.08
CA ALA A 60 -12.88 -1.48 -29.15
C ALA A 60 -13.22 -0.80 -30.48
N GLN A 61 -14.24 0.07 -30.47
CA GLN A 61 -14.67 0.84 -31.65
C GLN A 61 -13.60 1.84 -32.11
N LYS A 62 -13.01 2.61 -31.18
CA LYS A 62 -12.05 3.67 -31.51
C LYS A 62 -10.71 3.16 -32.06
N GLN A 63 -10.25 2.01 -31.57
CA GLN A 63 -8.93 1.45 -31.90
C GLN A 63 -8.99 0.23 -32.85
N GLY A 64 -10.20 -0.20 -33.25
CA GLY A 64 -10.38 -1.39 -34.08
C GLY A 64 -10.00 -2.71 -33.39
N ILE A 65 -9.96 -2.73 -32.05
CA ILE A 65 -9.60 -3.92 -31.26
C ILE A 65 -10.88 -4.74 -31.01
N PRO A 66 -10.91 -6.06 -31.26
CA PRO A 66 -12.09 -6.88 -30.98
C PRO A 66 -12.49 -6.80 -29.51
N SER A 67 -13.78 -6.55 -29.22
CA SER A 67 -14.28 -6.39 -27.85
C SER A 67 -13.99 -7.62 -26.98
N THR A 68 -14.07 -8.82 -27.55
CA THR A 68 -13.77 -10.09 -26.88
C THR A 68 -12.34 -10.20 -26.35
N VAL A 69 -11.36 -9.57 -27.03
CA VAL A 69 -9.97 -9.50 -26.56
C VAL A 69 -9.84 -8.57 -25.35
N LEU A 70 -10.57 -7.46 -25.34
CA LEU A 70 -10.58 -6.53 -24.21
C LEU A 70 -11.38 -7.11 -23.03
N GLU A 71 -12.56 -7.66 -23.26
CA GLU A 71 -13.39 -8.33 -22.25
C GLU A 71 -12.62 -9.45 -21.54
N SER A 72 -11.97 -10.34 -22.30
CA SER A 72 -11.13 -11.41 -21.71
C SER A 72 -9.91 -10.87 -20.96
N SER A 73 -9.28 -9.78 -21.44
CA SER A 73 -8.15 -9.14 -20.76
C SER A 73 -8.50 -8.48 -19.42
N PHE A 74 -9.76 -8.06 -19.27
CA PHE A 74 -10.27 -7.36 -18.08
C PHE A 74 -11.22 -8.23 -17.22
N ALA A 75 -11.46 -9.49 -17.59
CA ALA A 75 -12.41 -10.39 -16.90
C ALA A 75 -12.05 -10.69 -15.43
N ASP A 76 -10.77 -10.64 -15.07
CA ASP A 76 -10.22 -10.91 -13.74
C ASP A 76 -9.80 -9.64 -12.98
N VAL A 77 -10.25 -8.46 -13.44
CA VAL A 77 -10.01 -7.17 -12.76
C VAL A 77 -10.65 -7.15 -11.38
N LYS A 78 -9.97 -6.51 -10.42
CA LYS A 78 -10.40 -6.43 -9.02
C LYS A 78 -10.53 -4.99 -8.57
N THR A 79 -11.69 -4.65 -8.02
CA THR A 79 -11.89 -3.38 -7.30
C THR A 79 -11.07 -3.40 -6.00
N ILE A 80 -9.96 -2.67 -5.94
CA ILE A 80 -9.11 -2.62 -4.74
C ILE A 80 -9.47 -1.37 -3.91
N THR A 81 -10.31 -1.55 -2.88
CA THR A 81 -10.82 -0.45 -2.04
C THR A 81 -9.73 0.37 -1.34
N SER A 82 -8.55 -0.19 -1.10
CA SER A 82 -7.41 0.56 -0.54
C SER A 82 -6.82 1.58 -1.53
N ILE A 83 -6.87 1.34 -2.85
CA ILE A 83 -6.43 2.32 -3.86
C ILE A 83 -7.27 3.59 -3.78
N ARG A 84 -8.61 3.45 -3.61
CA ARG A 84 -9.50 4.60 -3.43
C ARG A 84 -9.09 5.49 -2.25
N LYS A 85 -8.51 4.92 -1.19
CA LYS A 85 -8.00 5.68 -0.03
C LYS A 85 -6.64 6.34 -0.30
N LEU A 86 -5.82 5.78 -1.19
CA LEU A 86 -4.48 6.30 -1.53
C LEU A 86 -4.52 7.50 -2.48
N VAL A 87 -5.57 7.64 -3.29
CA VAL A 87 -5.76 8.78 -4.21
C VAL A 87 -6.40 10.02 -3.56
N LEU A 88 -6.96 9.88 -2.35
CA LEU A 88 -7.53 11.00 -1.61
C LEU A 88 -6.42 11.94 -1.09
N PRO A 89 -6.69 13.25 -0.96
CA PRO A 89 -5.73 14.18 -0.38
C PRO A 89 -5.36 13.77 1.06
N PRO A 90 -4.12 13.99 1.50
CA PRO A 90 -3.69 13.64 2.84
C PRO A 90 -4.49 14.41 3.89
N SER A 91 -4.89 13.73 4.97
CA SER A 91 -5.80 14.22 6.01
C SER A 91 -5.22 15.32 6.92
N GLY A 92 -4.01 15.84 6.65
CA GLY A 92 -3.35 16.81 7.52
C GLY A 92 -2.34 17.71 6.80
N THR A 93 -2.27 18.96 7.25
CA THR A 93 -1.41 20.01 6.70
C THR A 93 0.05 19.86 7.15
N PHE A 94 0.84 19.10 6.40
CA PHE A 94 2.29 19.04 6.62
C PHE A 94 2.98 20.33 6.14
N LYS A 95 3.81 20.94 7.01
CA LYS A 95 4.72 22.02 6.60
C LYS A 95 5.81 21.44 5.68
N LYS A 96 5.92 21.98 4.46
CA LYS A 96 6.98 21.60 3.51
C LYS A 96 8.35 21.96 4.10
N ASN A 97 9.26 20.98 4.19
CA ASN A 97 10.63 21.17 4.68
C ASN A 97 11.61 20.51 3.71
N TRP A 98 12.46 21.33 3.08
CA TRP A 98 13.42 20.86 2.07
C TRP A 98 14.45 19.88 2.64
N VAL A 99 15.02 20.14 3.81
CA VAL A 99 16.03 19.28 4.43
C VAL A 99 15.45 17.90 4.76
N ALA A 100 14.23 17.84 5.27
CA ALA A 100 13.54 16.60 5.56
C ALA A 100 13.17 15.82 4.28
N TYR A 101 12.76 16.52 3.21
CA TYR A 101 12.45 15.91 1.93
C TYR A 101 13.72 15.36 1.24
N ARG A 102 14.79 16.16 1.15
CA ARG A 102 16.09 15.79 0.56
C ARG A 102 16.67 14.52 1.19
N LYS A 103 16.57 14.37 2.51
CA LYS A 103 17.02 13.19 3.27
C LYS A 103 16.30 11.88 2.90
N ARG A 104 15.13 11.92 2.26
CA ARG A 104 14.42 10.71 1.79
C ARG A 104 15.04 10.10 0.52
N PHE A 105 15.84 10.88 -0.20
CA PHE A 105 16.32 10.53 -1.53
C PHE A 105 17.84 10.56 -1.65
N ILE A 106 18.52 11.44 -0.90
CA ILE A 106 19.97 11.50 -0.86
C ILE A 106 20.43 10.77 0.41
N GLU A 107 20.48 9.45 0.29
CA GLU A 107 20.81 8.50 1.35
C GLU A 107 21.66 7.31 0.82
N PRO A 108 22.41 6.58 1.67
CA PRO A 108 23.45 5.65 1.23
C PRO A 108 22.97 4.47 0.35
N ILE A 109 21.78 3.94 0.57
CA ILE A 109 21.27 2.75 -0.15
C ILE A 109 21.02 3.10 -1.62
N ARG A 110 20.34 4.22 -1.88
CA ARG A 110 20.08 4.73 -3.22
C ARG A 110 21.34 5.22 -3.91
N LEU A 111 22.25 5.92 -3.21
CA LEU A 111 23.51 6.36 -3.80
C LEU A 111 24.37 5.15 -4.24
N LYS A 112 24.46 4.11 -3.42
CA LYS A 112 25.14 2.86 -3.79
C LYS A 112 24.45 2.15 -4.96
N ALA A 113 23.12 2.08 -4.96
CA ALA A 113 22.35 1.47 -6.05
C ALA A 113 22.49 2.24 -7.38
N GLY A 114 22.53 3.58 -7.33
CA GLY A 114 22.68 4.43 -8.50
C GLY A 114 24.05 4.34 -9.14
N LYS A 115 25.11 4.25 -8.33
CA LYS A 115 26.46 3.97 -8.83
C LYS A 115 26.50 2.64 -9.60
N VAL A 116 25.96 1.57 -9.01
CA VAL A 116 25.90 0.25 -9.67
C VAL A 116 25.05 0.29 -10.95
N PHE A 117 23.89 0.97 -10.91
CA PHE A 117 23.04 1.12 -12.10
C PHE A 117 23.76 1.88 -13.21
N TRP A 118 24.50 2.94 -12.90
CA TRP A 118 25.31 3.67 -13.87
C TRP A 118 26.39 2.77 -14.49
N GLU A 119 27.22 2.14 -13.66
CA GLU A 119 28.31 1.26 -14.10
C GLU A 119 27.80 0.12 -15.00
N GLN A 120 26.62 -0.42 -14.71
CA GLN A 120 25.98 -1.48 -15.51
C GLN A 120 25.38 -1.01 -16.84
N ASN A 121 25.01 0.27 -16.96
CA ASN A 121 24.28 0.81 -18.11
C ASN A 121 25.05 1.91 -18.87
N GLN A 122 26.34 2.12 -18.56
CA GLN A 122 27.13 3.27 -19.04
C GLN A 122 27.02 3.46 -20.56
N ALA A 123 27.29 2.43 -21.37
CA ALA A 123 27.23 2.53 -22.83
C ALA A 123 25.83 2.88 -23.38
N PHE A 124 24.75 2.57 -22.65
CA PHE A 124 23.40 2.99 -22.99
C PHE A 124 23.12 4.43 -22.55
N LEU A 125 23.58 4.82 -21.36
CA LEU A 125 23.47 6.18 -20.85
C LEU A 125 24.22 7.17 -21.74
N ASP A 126 25.49 6.88 -22.08
CA ASP A 126 26.32 7.70 -22.98
C ASP A 126 25.63 7.89 -24.35
N LYS A 127 25.01 6.82 -24.87
CA LYS A 127 24.25 6.87 -26.13
C LYS A 127 23.00 7.75 -26.01
N ILE A 128 22.17 7.55 -24.99
CA ILE A 128 20.92 8.31 -24.82
C ILE A 128 21.22 9.79 -24.51
N GLU A 129 22.30 10.10 -23.80
CA GLU A 129 22.75 11.48 -23.59
C GLU A 129 23.08 12.16 -24.93
N GLN A 130 23.79 11.48 -25.84
CA GLN A 130 24.07 11.99 -27.19
C GLN A 130 22.81 12.13 -28.06
N GLU A 131 21.88 11.16 -28.01
CA GLU A 131 20.66 11.16 -28.83
C GLU A 131 19.59 12.16 -28.34
N SER A 132 19.51 12.40 -27.02
CA SER A 132 18.45 13.22 -26.41
C SER A 132 18.91 14.60 -25.90
N GLY A 133 20.22 14.79 -25.71
CA GLY A 133 20.78 15.97 -25.04
C GLY A 133 20.49 16.05 -23.54
N VAL A 134 19.94 15.00 -22.93
CA VAL A 134 19.66 14.93 -21.49
C VAL A 134 20.85 14.26 -20.77
N PRO A 135 21.54 14.93 -19.84
CA PRO A 135 22.68 14.36 -19.13
C PRO A 135 22.32 13.06 -18.39
N ALA A 136 23.21 12.07 -18.44
CA ALA A 136 23.02 10.76 -17.84
C ALA A 136 22.68 10.84 -16.35
N GLU A 137 23.22 11.81 -15.60
CA GLU A 137 22.91 11.98 -14.18
C GLU A 137 21.47 12.41 -13.91
N VAL A 138 20.83 13.11 -14.85
CA VAL A 138 19.40 13.46 -14.76
C VAL A 138 18.55 12.20 -14.95
N ILE A 139 18.87 11.39 -15.97
CA ILE A 139 18.18 10.13 -16.29
C ILE A 139 18.29 9.16 -15.09
N VAL A 140 19.52 8.93 -14.60
CA VAL A 140 19.79 8.07 -13.46
C VAL A 140 19.11 8.61 -12.19
N SER A 141 19.11 9.93 -11.97
CA SER A 141 18.44 10.53 -10.80
C SER A 141 16.92 10.29 -10.80
N ILE A 142 16.25 10.42 -11.96
CA ILE A 142 14.80 10.17 -12.07
C ILE A 142 14.49 8.70 -11.76
N ILE A 143 15.20 7.76 -12.40
CA ILE A 143 15.02 6.31 -12.17
C ILE A 143 15.26 5.94 -10.69
N GLY A 144 16.25 6.57 -10.06
CA GLY A 144 16.54 6.43 -8.63
C GLY A 144 15.46 7.00 -7.72
N ILE A 145 14.85 8.13 -8.10
CA ILE A 145 13.74 8.77 -7.38
C ILE A 145 12.47 7.92 -7.41
N GLU A 146 12.06 7.51 -8.60
CA GLU A 146 10.79 6.81 -8.82
C GLU A 146 10.81 5.36 -8.33
N THR A 147 11.90 4.62 -8.56
CA THR A 147 11.88 3.15 -8.36
C THR A 147 13.05 2.57 -7.57
N ILE A 148 14.00 3.40 -7.13
CA ILE A 148 15.29 2.95 -6.59
C ILE A 148 15.95 1.93 -7.54
N TYR A 149 16.01 2.28 -8.84
CA TYR A 149 16.61 1.47 -9.91
C TYR A 149 15.94 0.09 -10.04
N GLY A 150 14.60 0.09 -10.15
CA GLY A 150 13.77 -1.09 -10.36
C GLY A 150 13.45 -1.92 -9.12
N ARG A 151 13.91 -1.53 -7.92
CA ARG A 151 13.62 -2.25 -6.67
C ARG A 151 12.20 -2.02 -6.13
N GLN A 152 11.56 -0.92 -6.49
CA GLN A 152 10.22 -0.53 -6.06
C GLN A 152 9.42 0.00 -7.27
N THR A 153 8.79 -0.89 -8.03
CA THR A 153 8.01 -0.54 -9.24
C THR A 153 6.50 -0.44 -9.00
N GLY A 154 6.05 -0.58 -7.75
CA GLY A 154 4.65 -0.64 -7.35
C GLY A 154 4.14 -2.08 -7.15
N ASN A 155 3.07 -2.22 -6.35
CA ASN A 155 2.53 -3.51 -5.90
C ASN A 155 1.11 -3.80 -6.43
N PHE A 156 0.59 -2.98 -7.35
CA PHE A 156 -0.75 -3.13 -7.92
C PHE A 156 -0.67 -3.43 -9.42
N ARG A 157 -1.58 -4.27 -9.92
CA ARG A 157 -1.72 -4.48 -11.37
C ARG A 157 -2.32 -3.22 -11.97
N VAL A 158 -1.72 -2.68 -13.04
CA VAL A 158 -2.20 -1.45 -13.70
C VAL A 158 -3.70 -1.50 -14.03
N LYS A 159 -4.19 -2.66 -14.49
CA LYS A 159 -5.60 -2.88 -14.82
C LYS A 159 -6.58 -2.91 -13.63
N ASP A 160 -6.10 -3.08 -12.39
CA ASP A 160 -6.92 -2.95 -11.17
C ASP A 160 -6.90 -1.51 -10.61
N VAL A 161 -5.97 -0.67 -11.07
CA VAL A 161 -5.79 0.72 -10.63
C VAL A 161 -6.60 1.68 -11.51
N LEU A 162 -6.70 1.38 -12.80
CA LEU A 162 -7.23 2.29 -13.84
C LEU A 162 -8.61 1.91 -14.39
N SER A 163 -9.22 0.82 -13.88
CA SER A 163 -10.56 0.33 -14.24
C SER A 163 -11.67 0.92 -13.36
#